data_AF-A0A9Q2KLL8-F1
#
_entry.id   AF-A0A9Q2KLL8-F1
#
_cell.length_a   1.000
_cell.length_b   1.000
_cell.length_c   1.000
_cell.angle_alpha   90.00
_cell.angle_beta   90.00
_cell.angle_gamma   90.00
#
_symmetry.space_group_name_H-M   'P 1'
#
loop_
_entity.id
_entity.type
_entity.pdbx_description
1 polymer ?
#
loop_
_entity_poly.entity_id
_entity_poly.type
_entity_poly.pdbx_seq_one_letter_code
_entity_poly.pdbx_strand_id
1 'polypeptide(L)' 'MKQSDLPRCPECGNMPEYSLKPNHLGWVWGGIRCPYDHYSVKLNGPASSSAKAKEILTPLWIELVRKSSQEKTA' A
#
# COMPACT_ATOMS: atom_id res chain seq x y z
N MET A 1 9.76 2.37 -8.17
CA MET A 1 8.93 1.23 -8.62
C MET A 1 7.67 1.77 -9.26
N LYS A 2 7.20 1.19 -10.37
CA LYS A 2 5.90 1.57 -10.94
C LYS A 2 4.81 0.85 -10.14
N GLN A 3 3.63 1.44 -10.05
CA GLN A 3 2.48 0.84 -9.34
C GLN A 3 2.12 -0.55 -9.90
N SER A 4 2.43 -0.79 -11.18
CA SER A 4 2.27 -2.05 -11.89
C SER A 4 3.14 -3.19 -11.35
N ASP A 5 4.23 -2.90 -10.64
CA ASP A 5 5.15 -3.89 -10.08
C ASP A 5 4.68 -4.42 -8.70
N LEU A 6 3.62 -3.83 -8.14
CA LEU A 6 3.12 -4.24 -6.83
C LEU A 6 2.34 -5.55 -6.94
N PRO A 7 2.49 -6.45 -5.95
CA PRO A 7 1.70 -7.65 -5.91
C PRO A 7 0.22 -7.27 -5.81
N ARG A 8 -0.59 -7.97 -6.61
CA ARG A 8 -2.04 -7.80 -6.60
C ARG A 8 -2.60 -8.31 -5.28
N CYS A 9 -3.78 -7.82 -4.93
CA CYS A 9 -4.46 -8.29 -3.74
C CYS A 9 -4.75 -9.80 -3.83
N PRO A 10 -4.45 -10.59 -2.79
CA PRO A 10 -4.63 -12.04 -2.78
C PRO A 10 -6.10 -12.48 -2.65
N GLU A 11 -7.01 -11.55 -2.35
CA GLU A 11 -8.46 -11.76 -2.36
C GLU A 11 -9.07 -11.36 -3.72
N CYS A 12 -8.93 -10.08 -4.07
CA CYS A 12 -9.64 -9.46 -5.19
C CYS A 12 -8.91 -9.66 -6.53
N GLY A 13 -7.65 -10.09 -6.54
CA GLY A 13 -6.81 -10.18 -7.75
C GLY A 13 -6.56 -8.83 -8.44
N ASN A 14 -7.01 -7.73 -7.84
CA ASN A 14 -6.92 -6.39 -8.39
C ASN A 14 -5.66 -5.65 -7.92
N MET A 15 -5.27 -4.65 -8.69
CA MET A 15 -4.10 -3.83 -8.40
C MET A 15 -4.39 -2.90 -7.23
N PRO A 16 -3.48 -2.77 -6.25
CA PRO A 16 -3.66 -1.82 -5.17
C PRO A 16 -3.53 -0.37 -5.64
N GLU A 17 -4.19 0.52 -4.92
CA GLU A 17 -4.20 1.95 -5.17
C GLU A 17 -3.53 2.72 -4.04
N TYR A 18 -2.70 3.70 -4.41
CA TYR A 18 -2.10 4.63 -3.48
C TYR A 18 -3.08 5.76 -3.16
N SER A 19 -3.63 5.75 -1.96
CA SER A 19 -4.45 6.83 -1.42
C SER A 19 -3.56 7.80 -0.64
N LEU A 20 -2.66 8.50 -1.35
CA LEU A 20 -1.76 9.50 -0.78
C LEU A 20 -2.34 10.90 -0.92
N LYS A 21 -2.50 11.60 0.21
CA LYS A 21 -2.98 12.98 0.30
C LYS A 21 -1.86 13.89 0.81
N PRO A 22 -1.28 14.75 -0.05
CA PRO A 22 -0.38 15.80 0.41
C PRO A 22 -1.15 16.88 1.17
N ASN A 23 -0.51 17.45 2.19
CA ASN A 23 -0.97 18.60 2.96
C ASN A 23 -0.26 19.88 2.46
N HIS A 24 -0.83 21.06 2.73
CA HIS A 24 -0.26 22.37 2.40
C HIS A 24 1.20 22.58 2.86
N LEU A 25 1.64 21.92 3.93
CA LEU A 25 3.00 21.91 4.47
C LEU A 25 3.95 20.93 3.75
N GLY A 26 3.50 20.27 2.68
CA GLY A 26 4.28 19.29 1.91
C GLY A 26 4.36 17.90 2.53
N TRP A 27 3.79 17.69 3.71
CA TRP A 27 3.70 16.35 4.32
C TRP A 27 2.63 15.51 3.63
N VAL A 28 2.93 14.24 3.43
CA VAL A 28 2.05 13.30 2.75
C VAL A 28 1.51 12.31 3.76
N TRP A 29 0.18 12.27 3.83
CA TRP A 29 -0.57 11.30 4.61
C TRP A 29 -1.21 10.30 3.68
N GLY A 30 -1.53 9.11 4.18
CA GLY A 30 -2.27 8.14 3.39
C GLY A 30 -1.74 6.72 3.50
N GLY A 31 -2.02 5.95 2.47
CA GLY A 31 -1.74 4.53 2.45
C GLY A 31 -1.89 3.90 1.08
N ILE A 32 -1.77 2.58 1.04
CA ILE A 32 -2.03 1.73 -0.11
C ILE A 32 -3.15 0.75 0.25
N ARG A 33 -4.14 0.54 -0.64
CA ARG A 33 -5.31 -0.32 -0.38
C ARG A 33 -5.78 -1.06 -1.63
N CYS A 34 -6.45 -2.22 -1.48
CA CYS A 34 -7.24 -2.79 -2.59
C CYS A 34 -8.44 -1.86 -2.87
N PRO A 35 -8.86 -1.67 -4.14
CA PRO A 35 -10.07 -0.93 -4.50
C PRO A 35 -11.33 -1.44 -3.80
N TYR A 36 -11.41 -2.76 -3.56
CA TYR A 36 -12.50 -3.44 -2.84
C TYR A 36 -12.29 -3.52 -1.32
N ASP A 37 -11.31 -2.79 -0.77
CA ASP A 37 -11.05 -2.65 0.68
C ASP A 37 -10.73 -3.93 1.46
N HIS A 38 -10.45 -5.08 0.81
CA HIS A 38 -10.02 -6.31 1.51
C HIS A 38 -8.79 -6.12 2.39
N TYR A 39 -7.81 -5.36 1.89
CA TYR A 39 -6.56 -5.08 2.60
C TYR A 39 -6.17 -3.62 2.42
N SER A 40 -5.62 -3.03 3.47
CA SER A 40 -5.06 -1.68 3.44
C SER A 40 -3.86 -1.57 4.38
N VAL A 41 -2.88 -0.79 3.96
CA VAL A 41 -1.71 -0.41 4.74
C VAL A 41 -1.67 1.11 4.79
N LYS A 42 -1.64 1.67 5.98
CA LYS A 42 -1.55 3.11 6.20
C LYS A 42 -0.16 3.46 6.71
N LEU A 43 0.29 4.68 6.41
CA LEU A 43 1.47 5.22 7.06
C LEU A 43 1.17 5.44 8.54
N ASN A 44 2.13 5.09 9.40
CA ASN A 44 2.06 5.36 10.84
C ASN A 44 2.29 6.85 11.19
N GLY A 45 2.57 7.70 10.20
CA GLY A 45 2.79 9.14 10.39
C GLY A 45 2.91 9.88 9.06
N PRO A 46 3.12 11.21 9.10
CA PRO A 46 3.33 12.01 7.91
C PRO A 46 4.66 11.63 7.24
N ALA A 47 4.61 11.26 5.96
CA ALA A 47 5.81 11.13 5.17
C ALA A 47 6.25 12.52 4.65
N SER A 48 7.56 12.73 4.57
CA SER A 48 8.11 14.00 4.04
C SER A 48 7.79 14.23 2.55
N SER A 49 7.45 13.17 1.79
CA SER A 49 7.09 13.26 0.37
C SER A 49 6.30 12.05 -0.10
N SER A 50 5.60 12.17 -1.24
CA SER A 50 4.86 11.06 -1.86
C SER A 50 5.79 9.92 -2.29
N ALA A 51 7.03 10.22 -2.65
CA ALA A 51 8.03 9.22 -2.98
C ALA A 51 8.38 8.39 -1.75
N LYS A 52 8.69 9.05 -0.63
CA LYS A 52 9.04 8.39 0.63
C LYS A 52 7.87 7.59 1.21
N ALA A 53 6.65 8.10 1.05
CA ALA A 53 5.43 7.36 1.34
C ALA A 53 5.35 6.05 0.55
N LYS A 54 5.58 6.09 -0.76
CA LYS A 54 5.58 4.87 -1.61
C LYS A 54 6.70 3.90 -1.21
N GLU A 55 7.89 4.40 -0.89
CA GLU A 55 9.02 3.57 -0.45
C GLU A 55 8.73 2.82 0.85
N ILE A 56 7.98 3.43 1.78
CA ILE A 56 7.56 2.79 3.03
C ILE A 56 6.38 1.84 2.81
N LEU A 57 5.37 2.26 2.03
CA LEU A 57 4.14 1.48 1.82
C LEU A 57 4.34 0.25 0.95
N THR A 58 5.24 0.31 -0.04
CA THR A 58 5.52 -0.79 -0.97
C THR A 58 5.93 -2.09 -0.24
N PRO A 59 7.00 -2.12 0.57
CA PRO A 59 7.41 -3.33 1.28
C PRO A 59 6.35 -3.81 2.28
N LEU A 60 5.66 -2.89 2.96
CA LEU A 60 4.57 -3.25 3.89
C LEU A 60 3.41 -3.94 3.17
N TRP A 61 3.03 -3.45 1.99
CA TRP A 61 2.02 -4.10 1.16
C TRP A 61 2.48 -5.47 0.66
N ILE A 62 3.71 -5.58 0.18
CA ILE A 62 4.28 -6.86 -0.30
C ILE A 62 4.28 -7.89 0.83
N GLU A 63 4.70 -7.51 2.04
CA GLU A 63 4.73 -8.39 3.20
C GLU A 63 3.31 -8.83 3.59
N LEU A 64 2.36 -7.89 3.62
CA LEU A 64 0.96 -8.18 3.90
C LEU A 64 0.40 -9.20 2.91
N VAL A 65 0.58 -8.95 1.59
CA VAL A 65 0.09 -9.88 0.56
C VAL A 65 0.74 -11.24 0.70
N ARG A 66 2.06 -11.29 0.95
CA ARG A 66 2.80 -12.53 1.14
C ARG A 66 2.27 -13.34 2.32
N LYS A 67 2.07 -12.70 3.48
CA LYS A 67 1.51 -13.36 4.69
C LYS A 67 0.10 -13.89 4.42
N SER A 68 -0.77 -13.07 3.85
CA SER A 68 -2.14 -13.46 3.51
C SER A 68 -2.22 -14.59 2.48
N SER A 69 -1.29 -14.66 1.52
CA SER A 69 -1.21 -15.79 0.58
C SER A 69 -0.76 -17.09 1.26
N GLN A 70 0.14 -17.02 2.24
CA GLN A 70 0.58 -18.21 2.99
C GLN A 70 -0.53 -18.75 3.90
N GLU A 71 -1.29 -17.87 4.58
CA GLU A 71 -2.41 -18.29 5.44
C GLU A 71 -3.54 -18.97 4.67
N LYS A 72 -3.78 -18.60 3.41
CA LYS A 72 -4.84 -19.24 2.59
C LYS A 72 -4.47 -20.63 2.06
N THR A 73 -3.21 -21.04 2.16
CA THR A 73 -2.72 -22.31 1.61
C THR A 73 -2.47 -23.35 2.71
N ALA A 74 -2.75 -23.01 3.98
CA ALA A 74 -2.57 -23.88 5.14
C ALA A 74 -3.86 -24.59 5.55
#